data_AF-A0A2C9LD14-F1
#
_entry.id   AF-A0A2C9LD14-F1
#
_cell.length_a   1.000
_cell.length_b   1.000
_cell.length_c   1.000
_cell.angle_alpha   90.00
_cell.angle_beta   90.00
_cell.angle_gamma   90.00
#
_symmetry.space_group_name_H-M   'P 1'
#
loop_
_entity.id
_entity.type
_entity.pdbx_description
1 polymer ?
#
loop_
_entity_poly.entity_id
_entity_poly.type
_entity_poly.pdbx_seq_one_letter_code
_entity_poly.pdbx_strand_id
1 'polypeptide(L)'
;MWGPWKCSRECKSLQQVRYRYCDDPQPANGGKQCLGERVNKKEALCNAEIKCPEDCLDYEWGMNCLNGCTECLTACSKFNGSCLSCKAGYKDARHGCNLVCDLFEYGIDCKGDCRITCLGQDCQDRVSGECKREST
;
A
#
# COMPACT_ATOMS: atom_id res chain seq x y z
N MET A 1 30.54 -18.82 5.75
CA MET A 1 30.62 -17.47 6.35
C MET A 1 29.25 -17.03 6.90
N TRP A 2 29.16 -16.09 7.85
CA TRP A 2 27.88 -15.48 8.23
C TRP A 2 27.60 -14.21 7.41
N GLY A 3 26.34 -13.99 7.06
CA GLY A 3 25.86 -12.72 6.51
C GLY A 3 25.73 -11.61 7.57
N PRO A 4 25.40 -10.38 7.13
CA PRO A 4 25.19 -9.26 8.04
C PRO A 4 23.95 -9.48 8.91
N TRP A 5 23.95 -8.82 10.07
CA TRP A 5 22.76 -8.74 10.93
C TRP A 5 21.68 -7.87 10.28
N LYS A 6 20.44 -8.33 10.33
CA LYS A 6 19.24 -7.60 9.90
C LYS A 6 18.17 -7.68 10.99
N CYS A 7 17.23 -6.74 11.03
CA CYS A 7 16.08 -6.88 11.91
C CYS A 7 15.25 -8.10 11.53
N SER A 8 14.67 -8.76 12.54
CA SER A 8 13.78 -9.90 12.34
C SER A 8 12.43 -9.49 11.73
N ARG A 9 12.01 -8.24 11.96
CA ARG A 9 10.80 -7.63 11.42
C ARG A 9 11.09 -6.20 10.97
N GLU A 10 10.25 -5.72 10.05
CA GLU A 10 10.32 -4.36 9.51
C GLU A 10 9.79 -3.29 10.50
N CYS A 11 9.00 -3.70 11.50
CA CYS A 11 8.45 -2.84 12.55
C CYS A 11 8.42 -3.59 13.89
N LYS A 12 8.43 -2.84 15.01
CA LYS A 12 8.41 -3.38 16.39
C LYS A 12 9.36 -4.58 16.62
N SER A 13 10.56 -4.53 16.04
CA SER A 13 11.52 -5.64 16.12
C SER A 13 12.41 -5.55 17.37
N LEU A 14 12.41 -6.61 18.16
CA LEU A 14 13.25 -6.75 19.35
C LEU A 14 14.42 -7.73 19.14
N GLN A 15 14.58 -8.22 17.92
CA GLN A 15 15.56 -9.25 17.57
C GLN A 15 16.21 -8.95 16.23
N GLN A 16 17.52 -9.17 16.14
CA GLN A 16 18.25 -9.24 14.88
C GLN A 16 18.53 -10.70 14.51
N VAL A 17 18.56 -10.97 13.21
CA VAL A 17 18.84 -12.26 12.61
C VAL A 17 19.95 -12.13 11.57
N ARG A 18 20.80 -13.14 11.46
CA ARG A 18 21.75 -13.31 10.35
C ARG A 18 21.74 -14.75 9.87
N TYR A 19 22.03 -14.94 8.59
CA TYR A 19 22.04 -16.24 7.93
C TYR A 19 23.46 -16.68 7.61
N ARG A 20 23.72 -17.99 7.69
CA ARG A 20 25.01 -18.57 7.33
C ARG A 20 25.00 -18.95 5.86
N TYR A 21 26.01 -18.48 5.14
CA TYR A 21 26.35 -18.88 3.78
C TYR A 21 27.36 -20.04 3.81
N CYS A 22 27.13 -21.06 3.00
CA CYS A 22 27.89 -22.31 2.95
C CYS A 22 28.76 -22.35 1.68
N ASP A 23 29.44 -21.23 1.43
CA ASP A 23 29.97 -20.91 0.11
C ASP A 23 31.51 -20.98 0.09
N ASP A 24 32.13 -21.36 1.21
CA ASP A 24 33.58 -21.41 1.37
C ASP A 24 34.00 -22.75 2.01
N PRO A 25 34.30 -23.80 1.20
CA PRO A 25 34.25 -23.82 -0.26
C PRO A 25 32.84 -24.12 -0.81
N GLN A 26 32.57 -23.67 -2.05
CA GLN A 26 31.36 -23.99 -2.79
C GLN A 26 31.27 -25.52 -3.01
N PRO A 27 30.13 -26.18 -2.74
CA PRO A 27 30.01 -27.62 -2.92
C PRO A 27 30.10 -28.00 -4.41
N ALA A 28 31.28 -28.41 -4.88
CA ALA A 28 31.40 -29.16 -6.13
C ALA A 28 30.89 -30.60 -5.92
N ASN A 29 30.21 -31.18 -6.93
CA ASN A 29 29.78 -32.59 -6.95
C ASN A 29 28.91 -33.03 -5.74
N GLY A 30 27.89 -32.25 -5.35
CA GLY A 30 26.96 -32.66 -4.27
C GLY A 30 27.49 -32.46 -2.85
N GLY A 31 28.33 -31.46 -2.63
CA GLY A 31 28.98 -31.19 -1.33
C GLY A 31 28.01 -30.94 -0.16
N LYS A 32 28.50 -31.25 1.05
CA LYS A 32 27.72 -31.38 2.30
C LYS A 32 27.07 -30.06 2.75
N GLN A 33 25.89 -30.17 3.35
CA GLN A 33 25.27 -29.06 4.10
C GLN A 33 26.19 -28.61 5.24
N CYS A 34 26.26 -27.30 5.52
CA CYS A 34 27.01 -26.80 6.69
C CYS A 34 26.55 -27.49 7.97
N LEU A 35 27.52 -27.96 8.77
CA LEU A 35 27.27 -28.44 10.13
C LEU A 35 26.99 -27.24 11.05
N GLY A 36 25.93 -27.34 11.86
CA GLY A 36 25.52 -26.33 12.85
C GLY A 36 24.37 -25.43 12.37
N GLU A 37 24.00 -24.45 13.21
CA GLU A 37 22.85 -23.58 12.94
C GLU A 37 23.03 -22.72 11.69
N ARG A 38 21.97 -22.61 10.89
CA ARG A 38 21.92 -21.77 9.68
C ARG A 38 21.47 -20.34 9.96
N VAL A 39 20.85 -20.14 11.11
CA VAL A 39 20.23 -18.88 11.53
C VAL A 39 20.75 -18.58 12.92
N ASN A 40 21.30 -17.39 13.11
CA ASN A 40 21.70 -16.91 14.41
C ASN A 40 20.86 -15.68 14.75
N LYS A 41 20.35 -15.64 15.98
CA LYS A 41 19.45 -14.61 16.50
C LYS A 41 20.08 -13.96 17.72
N LYS A 42 19.87 -12.65 17.89
CA LYS A 42 20.23 -11.94 19.13
C LYS A 42 19.15 -10.91 19.47
N GLU A 43 18.94 -10.69 20.74
CA GLU A 43 18.08 -9.59 21.21
C GLU A 43 18.76 -8.26 20.89
N ALA A 44 18.00 -7.38 20.24
CA ALA A 44 18.44 -6.04 19.87
C ALA A 44 17.22 -5.23 19.44
N LEU A 45 17.02 -4.08 20.08
CA LEU A 45 16.03 -3.10 19.62
C LEU A 45 16.47 -2.57 18.26
N CYS A 46 15.67 -2.82 17.23
CA CYS A 46 15.90 -2.27 15.90
C CYS A 46 14.54 -2.18 15.20
N ASN A 47 14.26 -1.11 14.46
CA ASN A 47 12.91 -0.82 13.97
C ASN A 47 11.83 -0.78 15.08
N ALA A 48 12.22 -0.59 16.35
CA ALA A 48 11.31 -0.65 17.50
C ALA A 48 10.28 0.48 17.49
N GLU A 49 10.72 1.68 17.08
CA GLU A 49 9.89 2.89 16.97
C GLU A 49 9.03 2.93 15.71
N ILE A 50 9.22 1.99 14.78
CA ILE A 50 8.43 1.95 13.55
C ILE A 50 7.07 1.35 13.87
N LYS A 51 6.00 2.11 13.63
CA LYS A 51 4.63 1.67 13.82
C LYS A 51 4.23 0.73 12.68
N CYS A 52 3.68 -0.43 13.03
CA CYS A 52 3.27 -1.42 12.05
C CYS A 52 1.96 -0.99 11.37
N PRO A 53 1.74 -1.38 10.11
CA PRO A 53 0.49 -1.09 9.38
C PRO A 53 -0.77 -1.48 10.17
N GLU A 54 -0.75 -2.64 10.84
CA GLU A 54 -1.86 -3.14 11.66
C GLU A 54 -2.29 -2.20 12.79
N ASP A 55 -1.36 -1.39 13.31
CA ASP A 55 -1.59 -0.42 14.38
C ASP A 55 -2.19 0.91 13.87
N CYS A 56 -2.30 1.10 12.56
CA CYS A 56 -2.88 2.31 11.98
C CYS A 56 -4.37 2.41 12.27
N LEU A 57 -4.87 3.64 12.34
CA LEU A 57 -6.31 3.88 12.47
C LEU A 57 -7.02 3.53 11.15
N ASP A 58 -8.35 3.46 11.19
CA ASP A 58 -9.12 3.36 9.97
C ASP A 58 -8.83 4.56 9.06
N TYR A 59 -8.75 4.28 7.76
CA TYR A 59 -8.37 5.24 6.71
C TYR A 59 -6.91 5.68 6.67
N GLU A 60 -6.04 5.07 7.48
CA GLU A 60 -4.58 5.22 7.42
C GLU A 60 -3.92 3.90 7.01
N TRP A 61 -2.78 3.98 6.31
CA TRP A 61 -2.07 2.80 5.85
C TRP A 61 -0.56 3.01 5.65
N GLY A 62 0.15 1.89 5.55
CA GLY A 62 1.59 1.82 5.35
C GLY A 62 2.38 1.87 6.64
N MET A 63 3.71 1.79 6.50
CA MET A 63 4.64 1.91 7.61
C MET A 63 4.53 3.31 8.22
N ASN A 64 4.51 3.39 9.56
CA ASN A 64 4.30 4.64 10.29
C ASN A 64 2.97 5.36 10.00
N CYS A 65 2.00 4.71 9.34
CA CYS A 65 0.67 5.29 9.05
C CYS A 65 0.73 6.61 8.27
N LEU A 66 1.70 6.75 7.37
CA LEU A 66 1.98 8.01 6.66
C LEU A 66 1.04 8.28 5.49
N ASN A 67 0.23 7.31 5.07
CA ASN A 67 -0.66 7.45 3.93
C ASN A 67 -2.13 7.40 4.38
N GLY A 68 -2.96 8.18 3.71
CA GLY A 68 -4.40 8.20 3.90
C GLY A 68 -5.15 7.55 2.74
N CYS A 69 -6.41 7.20 2.98
CA CYS A 69 -7.34 6.68 1.98
C CYS A 69 -8.78 7.14 2.28
N THR A 70 -8.92 8.41 2.68
CA THR A 70 -10.20 8.99 3.12
C THR A 70 -11.27 8.98 2.04
N GLU A 71 -10.87 8.87 0.77
CA GLU A 71 -11.79 8.86 -0.37
C GLU A 71 -12.30 7.48 -0.74
N CYS A 72 -12.01 6.47 0.09
CA CYS A 72 -12.60 5.14 -0.04
C CYS A 72 -13.97 5.09 0.62
N LEU A 73 -14.87 4.26 0.08
CA LEU A 73 -16.20 4.07 0.68
C LEU A 73 -16.14 3.41 2.06
N THR A 74 -15.14 2.55 2.26
CA THR A 74 -14.84 1.86 3.52
C THR A 74 -13.36 2.02 3.85
N ALA A 75 -12.96 1.66 5.07
CA ALA A 75 -11.55 1.60 5.44
C ALA A 75 -10.74 0.80 4.41
N CYS A 76 -9.58 1.32 4.03
CA CYS A 76 -8.69 0.67 3.09
C CYS A 76 -7.81 -0.39 3.76
N SER A 77 -7.15 -1.20 2.94
CA SER A 77 -6.09 -2.09 3.39
C SER A 77 -4.98 -1.30 4.08
N LYS A 78 -4.73 -1.64 5.36
CA LYS A 78 -3.66 -1.05 6.15
C LYS A 78 -2.27 -1.23 5.53
N PHE A 79 -2.06 -2.24 4.67
CA PHE A 79 -0.74 -2.56 4.11
C PHE A 79 -0.40 -1.79 2.83
N ASN A 80 -1.39 -1.57 1.96
CA ASN A 80 -1.15 -1.04 0.62
C ASN A 80 -2.16 0.04 0.19
N GLY A 81 -3.06 0.46 1.08
CA GLY A 81 -4.03 1.53 0.79
C GLY A 81 -5.12 1.14 -0.19
N SER A 82 -5.21 -0.13 -0.60
CA SER A 82 -6.22 -0.56 -1.55
C SER A 82 -7.63 -0.52 -0.97
N CYS A 83 -8.58 -0.13 -1.80
CA CYS A 83 -9.97 0.10 -1.46
C CYS A 83 -10.89 -0.80 -2.27
N LEU A 84 -12.04 -1.13 -1.68
CA LEU A 84 -13.07 -1.89 -2.38
C LEU A 84 -13.69 -1.04 -3.51
N SER A 85 -13.93 0.25 -3.22
CA SER A 85 -14.47 1.22 -4.15
C SER A 85 -14.22 2.64 -3.62
N CYS A 86 -14.20 3.60 -4.53
CA CYS A 86 -13.97 5.01 -4.27
C CYS A 86 -15.28 5.77 -4.12
N LYS A 87 -15.27 6.79 -3.27
CA LYS A 87 -16.33 7.79 -3.18
C LYS A 87 -16.55 8.44 -4.54
N ALA A 88 -17.76 8.95 -4.75
CA ALA A 88 -18.09 9.66 -5.97
C ALA A 88 -17.16 10.87 -6.18
N GLY A 89 -16.66 11.03 -7.40
CA GLY A 89 -15.67 12.05 -7.73
C GLY A 89 -14.22 11.59 -7.63
N TYR A 90 -13.95 10.36 -7.15
CA TYR A 90 -12.60 9.82 -6.98
C TYR A 90 -12.40 8.44 -7.61
N LYS A 91 -11.16 8.14 -7.97
CA LYS A 91 -10.67 6.87 -8.54
C LYS A 91 -9.27 6.53 -8.05
N ASP A 92 -8.74 5.45 -8.60
CA ASP A 92 -7.49 4.79 -8.19
C ASP A 92 -7.63 4.05 -6.85
N ALA A 93 -8.52 3.07 -6.85
CA ALA A 93 -8.76 2.19 -5.70
C ALA A 93 -7.51 1.42 -5.24
N ARG A 94 -6.40 1.40 -6.00
CA ARG A 94 -5.15 0.77 -5.56
C ARG A 94 -4.30 1.66 -4.67
N HIS A 95 -4.52 2.97 -4.69
CA HIS A 95 -3.73 3.95 -3.95
C HIS A 95 -4.60 4.85 -3.06
N GLY A 96 -5.63 4.27 -2.43
CA GLY A 96 -6.47 4.99 -1.47
C GLY A 96 -7.46 5.96 -2.09
N CYS A 97 -7.82 5.77 -3.36
CA CYS A 97 -8.73 6.65 -4.09
C CYS A 97 -8.23 8.09 -4.16
N ASN A 98 -6.91 8.25 -4.34
CA ASN A 98 -6.22 9.54 -4.27
C ASN A 98 -6.30 10.38 -5.56
N LEU A 99 -6.97 9.89 -6.61
CA LEU A 99 -7.16 10.61 -7.86
C LEU A 99 -8.60 11.09 -7.97
N VAL A 100 -8.78 12.32 -8.45
CA VAL A 100 -10.11 12.84 -8.85
C VAL A 100 -10.51 12.23 -10.20
N CYS A 101 -11.80 12.13 -10.49
CA CYS A 101 -12.29 11.75 -11.82
C CYS A 101 -11.70 12.62 -12.93
N ASP A 102 -11.39 12.01 -14.07
CA ASP A 102 -10.88 12.73 -15.23
C ASP A 102 -12.00 13.50 -15.95
N LEU A 103 -11.61 14.25 -17.00
CA LEU A 103 -12.55 14.86 -17.93
C LEU A 103 -13.53 13.81 -18.46
N PHE A 104 -14.80 14.21 -18.52
CA PHE A 104 -15.95 13.41 -18.91
C PHE A 104 -16.32 12.24 -17.99
N GLU A 105 -15.66 12.08 -16.84
CA GLU A 105 -16.02 11.07 -15.84
C GLU A 105 -16.71 11.71 -14.62
N TYR A 106 -17.59 10.95 -13.97
CA TYR A 106 -18.20 11.34 -12.70
C TYR A 106 -18.71 10.13 -11.88
N GLY A 107 -19.16 10.36 -10.65
CA GLY A 107 -19.81 9.36 -9.82
C GLY A 107 -18.84 8.41 -9.12
N ILE A 108 -19.40 7.35 -8.52
CA ILE A 108 -18.64 6.31 -7.81
C ILE A 108 -17.67 5.63 -8.77
N ASP A 109 -16.41 5.50 -8.35
CA ASP A 109 -15.29 4.99 -9.16
C ASP A 109 -15.11 5.69 -10.52
N CYS A 110 -15.67 6.90 -10.71
CA CYS A 110 -15.63 7.62 -11.98
C CYS A 110 -16.23 6.83 -13.17
N LYS A 111 -17.24 5.98 -12.90
CA LYS A 111 -17.89 5.14 -13.91
C LYS A 111 -19.01 5.84 -14.69
N GLY A 112 -19.42 7.04 -14.30
CA GLY A 112 -20.39 7.86 -15.03
C GLY A 112 -19.75 8.56 -16.22
N ASP A 113 -20.48 8.73 -17.33
CA ASP A 113 -20.02 9.47 -18.53
C ASP A 113 -20.78 10.79 -18.67
N CYS A 114 -20.08 11.90 -18.51
CA CYS A 114 -20.64 13.24 -18.62
C CYS A 114 -21.19 13.55 -20.00
N ARG A 115 -20.65 12.95 -21.07
CA ARG A 115 -21.12 13.22 -22.43
C ARG A 115 -22.54 12.72 -22.63
N ILE A 116 -22.93 11.67 -21.90
CA ILE A 116 -24.29 11.15 -21.92
C ILE A 116 -25.22 12.09 -21.14
N THR A 117 -24.80 12.48 -19.93
CA THR A 117 -25.65 13.28 -19.02
C THR A 117 -25.75 14.76 -19.42
N CYS A 118 -24.70 15.32 -20.02
CA CYS A 118 -24.56 16.74 -20.36
C CYS A 118 -24.52 17.01 -21.87
N LEU A 119 -25.23 16.20 -22.67
CA LEU A 119 -25.43 16.45 -24.10
C LEU A 119 -24.12 16.65 -24.89
N GLY A 120 -23.13 15.81 -24.61
CA GLY A 120 -21.80 15.85 -25.23
C GLY A 120 -20.80 16.78 -24.55
N GLN A 121 -21.22 17.52 -23.53
CA GLN A 121 -20.33 18.36 -22.71
C GLN A 121 -19.79 17.61 -21.49
N ASP A 122 -18.84 18.25 -20.82
CA ASP A 122 -18.29 17.76 -19.57
C ASP A 122 -19.15 18.19 -18.37
N CYS A 123 -19.18 17.39 -17.31
CA CYS A 123 -19.90 17.73 -16.08
C CYS A 123 -19.20 18.90 -15.37
N GLN A 124 -19.98 19.75 -14.73
CA GLN A 124 -19.46 20.74 -13.79
C GLN A 124 -19.08 20.08 -12.46
N ASP A 125 -19.86 19.10 -12.02
CA ASP A 125 -19.60 18.34 -10.79
C ASP A 125 -19.25 16.88 -11.10
N ARG A 126 -18.09 16.44 -10.63
CA ARG A 126 -17.58 15.06 -10.74
C ARG A 126 -18.26 14.10 -9.77
N VAL A 127 -18.91 14.59 -8.73
CA VAL A 127 -19.59 13.75 -7.74
C VAL A 127 -20.94 13.31 -8.28
N SER A 128 -21.81 14.26 -8.61
CA SER A 128 -23.18 13.99 -9.04
C SER A 128 -23.36 13.85 -10.56
N GLY A 129 -22.44 14.41 -11.35
CA GLY A 129 -22.60 14.53 -12.80
C GLY A 129 -23.43 15.73 -13.24
N GLU A 130 -23.66 16.71 -12.36
CA GLU A 130 -24.42 17.92 -12.70
C GLU A 130 -23.75 18.71 -13.84
N CYS A 131 -24.59 19.16 -14.78
CA CYS A 131 -24.19 19.95 -15.94
C CYS A 131 -24.24 21.45 -15.62
N LYS A 132 -23.46 22.25 -16.33
CA LYS A 132 -23.55 23.71 -16.24
C LYS A 132 -24.99 24.13 -16.59
N ARG A 133 -25.63 24.88 -15.71
CA ARG A 133 -26.91 25.53 -16.04
C ARG A 133 -26.60 26.64 -17.04
N GLU A 134 -27.23 26.60 -18.21
CA GLU A 134 -27.15 27.72 -19.14
C GLU A 134 -27.86 28.92 -18.52
N SER A 135 -27.11 29.99 -18.28
CA SER A 135 -27.66 31.29 -17.91
C SER A 135 -28.50 31.78 -19.09
N THR A 136 -29.83 31.75 -18.95
CA THR A 136 -30.77 32.44 -19.85
C THR A 136 -30.75 33.94 -19.57
#